data_AF-A0A382HX57-F1
#
_entry.id   AF-A0A382HX57-F1
#
_cell.length_a   1.000
_cell.length_b   1.000
_cell.length_c   1.000
_cell.angle_alpha   90.00
_cell.angle_beta   90.00
_cell.angle_gamma   90.00
#
_symmetry.space_group_name_H-M   'P 1'
#
loop_
_entity.id
_entity.type
_entity.pdbx_description
1 polymer ?
#
loop_
_entity_poly.entity_id
_entity_poly.type
_entity_poly.pdbx_seq_one_letter_code
_entity_poly.pdbx_strand_id
1 'polypeptide(L)'
;MAYTIDRYNNTQLTVVEDGTIDQTTDIKLVGKNYAGYGEIQNENFVFLLENFSGATPPPKALSGQIWFDSSVRKLKFYDGTKFRTTGGAEVSATVPSGLTEGDFWWDTANEQLYAFNGTDFILVGPQDAGDSLTQWTSSTVKDDTGATRAIIKGIVNDEVVIILSSLEFTIDLTDPANTIPGFDRIKKGFTLINTLNATGGVTSTDHIYWGTSSNALKLGGVEASNFLQTGNAEFTSLAEFADIGIAIGDSNDLRILIENGNEAVFANEVGTLISFKAKNSLGVVKNPLRMYSNSVIPGLQSDEITTEVVTLGSTDHKFNNVYADNFTGLAEKATALVVSGTNRTGSETSSSGTVAVRTSVEEVINSQTIPV
;
A
#
# COMPACT_ATOMS: atom_id res chain seq x y z
N MET A 1 -16.61 -86.95 -27.39
CA MET A 1 -15.25 -86.71 -26.91
C MET A 1 -15.23 -85.27 -26.46
N ALA A 2 -14.94 -85.05 -25.18
CA ALA A 2 -14.91 -83.74 -24.57
C ALA A 2 -13.96 -82.78 -25.29
N TYR A 3 -14.23 -81.49 -25.20
CA TYR A 3 -13.36 -80.45 -25.72
C TYR A 3 -13.00 -79.46 -24.61
N THR A 4 -11.76 -78.97 -24.67
CA THR A 4 -11.24 -77.97 -23.73
C THR A 4 -11.53 -76.57 -24.26
N ILE A 5 -11.95 -75.68 -23.37
CA ILE A 5 -12.11 -74.26 -23.65
C ILE A 5 -11.03 -73.50 -22.89
N ASP A 6 -10.24 -72.73 -23.63
CA ASP A 6 -9.21 -71.85 -23.07
C ASP A 6 -9.68 -70.41 -23.10
N ARG A 7 -9.25 -69.62 -22.11
CA ARG A 7 -9.39 -68.17 -22.12
C ARG A 7 -8.37 -67.57 -23.10
N TYR A 8 -8.57 -66.31 -23.47
CA TYR A 8 -7.68 -65.59 -24.41
C TYR A 8 -6.20 -65.55 -23.96
N ASN A 9 -5.95 -65.57 -22.65
CA ASN A 9 -4.60 -65.65 -22.08
C ASN A 9 -4.01 -67.08 -22.07
N ASN A 10 -4.62 -68.04 -22.77
CA ASN A 10 -4.25 -69.46 -22.85
C ASN A 10 -4.37 -70.24 -21.54
N THR A 11 -5.08 -69.73 -20.53
CA THR A 11 -5.41 -70.54 -19.34
C THR A 11 -6.67 -71.35 -19.60
N GLN A 12 -6.62 -72.64 -19.29
CA GLN A 12 -7.79 -73.52 -19.35
C GLN A 12 -8.93 -72.97 -18.49
N LEU A 13 -10.10 -72.77 -19.12
CA LEU A 13 -11.33 -72.36 -18.43
C LEU A 13 -12.06 -73.60 -17.89
N THR A 14 -12.38 -74.55 -18.76
CA THR A 14 -13.09 -75.79 -18.41
C THR A 14 -12.92 -76.86 -19.49
N VAL A 15 -13.34 -78.09 -19.18
CA VAL A 15 -13.51 -79.19 -20.14
C VAL A 15 -15.00 -79.51 -20.22
N VAL A 16 -15.56 -79.47 -21.44
CA VAL A 16 -16.99 -79.72 -21.65
C VAL A 16 -17.20 -81.13 -22.18
N GLU A 17 -17.85 -81.97 -21.36
CA GLU A 17 -18.16 -83.36 -21.68
C GLU A 17 -19.37 -83.47 -22.64
N ASP A 18 -19.39 -84.53 -23.46
CA ASP A 18 -20.51 -84.80 -24.37
C ASP A 18 -21.82 -84.98 -23.60
N GLY A 19 -22.91 -84.43 -24.14
CA GLY A 19 -24.25 -84.56 -23.56
C GLY A 19 -24.47 -83.77 -22.27
N THR A 20 -23.56 -82.88 -21.90
CA THR A 20 -23.65 -82.05 -20.67
C THR A 20 -23.67 -80.55 -20.98
N ILE A 21 -24.00 -79.74 -19.97
CA ILE A 21 -23.82 -78.28 -19.99
C ILE A 21 -22.84 -77.91 -18.88
N ASP A 22 -21.82 -77.15 -19.23
CA ASP A 22 -20.96 -76.48 -18.25
C ASP A 22 -21.52 -75.09 -17.93
N GLN A 23 -21.61 -74.78 -16.64
CA GLN A 23 -22.14 -73.52 -16.09
C GLN A 23 -21.09 -72.84 -15.20
N THR A 24 -19.81 -73.01 -15.49
CA THR A 24 -18.72 -72.37 -14.73
C THR A 24 -18.70 -70.86 -14.93
N THR A 25 -19.23 -70.36 -16.05
CA THR A 25 -19.35 -68.94 -16.39
C THR A 25 -20.81 -68.48 -16.48
N ASP A 26 -21.03 -67.17 -16.65
CA ASP A 26 -22.37 -66.61 -16.89
C ASP A 26 -22.92 -66.93 -18.28
N ILE A 27 -22.07 -67.36 -19.22
CA ILE A 27 -22.51 -68.06 -20.44
C ILE A 27 -22.50 -69.57 -20.21
N LYS A 28 -23.49 -70.27 -20.75
CA LYS A 28 -23.58 -71.74 -20.65
C LYS A 28 -22.79 -72.37 -21.80
N LEU A 29 -21.79 -73.20 -21.51
CA LEU A 29 -21.00 -73.90 -22.54
C LEU A 29 -21.61 -75.28 -22.80
N VAL A 30 -21.95 -75.58 -24.07
CA VAL A 30 -22.80 -76.72 -24.41
C VAL A 30 -22.01 -77.88 -25.01
N GLY A 31 -22.01 -79.03 -24.35
CA GLY A 31 -21.34 -80.25 -24.80
C GLY A 31 -21.91 -80.80 -26.11
N LYS A 32 -21.07 -81.52 -26.85
CA LYS A 32 -21.49 -82.17 -28.10
C LYS A 32 -22.67 -83.10 -27.85
N ASN A 33 -23.66 -83.11 -28.75
CA ASN A 33 -24.89 -83.92 -28.66
C ASN A 33 -25.83 -83.60 -27.49
N TYR A 34 -25.71 -82.43 -26.83
CA TYR A 34 -26.69 -82.00 -25.84
C TYR A 34 -28.06 -81.69 -26.49
N ALA A 35 -29.12 -82.31 -25.98
CA ALA A 35 -30.48 -82.07 -26.45
C ALA A 35 -30.98 -80.71 -25.96
N GLY A 36 -31.45 -79.85 -26.87
CA GLY A 36 -31.86 -78.48 -26.54
C GLY A 36 -30.73 -77.44 -26.62
N TYR A 37 -29.58 -77.77 -27.23
CA TYR A 37 -28.45 -76.83 -27.37
C TYR A 37 -28.83 -75.49 -28.01
N GLY A 38 -29.74 -75.50 -28.98
CA GLY A 38 -30.08 -74.32 -29.78
C GLY A 38 -30.74 -73.20 -28.96
N GLU A 39 -31.57 -73.55 -27.98
CA GLU A 39 -32.18 -72.57 -27.07
C GLU A 39 -31.10 -71.89 -26.22
N ILE A 40 -30.26 -72.69 -25.57
CA ILE A 40 -29.18 -72.21 -24.70
C ILE A 40 -28.19 -71.33 -25.48
N GLN A 41 -27.85 -71.72 -26.70
CA GLN A 41 -26.91 -70.97 -27.52
C GLN A 41 -27.49 -69.62 -27.95
N ASN A 42 -28.79 -69.57 -28.31
CA ASN A 42 -29.47 -68.33 -28.65
C ASN A 42 -29.61 -67.40 -27.43
N GLU A 43 -29.92 -67.94 -26.23
CA GLU A 43 -29.94 -67.17 -24.99
C GLU A 43 -28.58 -66.51 -24.71
N ASN A 44 -27.48 -67.27 -24.81
CA ASN A 44 -26.14 -66.73 -24.62
C ASN A 44 -25.85 -65.56 -25.57
N PHE A 45 -26.29 -65.63 -26.84
CA PHE A 45 -26.11 -64.53 -27.78
C PHE A 45 -26.92 -63.29 -27.39
N VAL A 46 -28.12 -63.47 -26.85
CA VAL A 46 -28.93 -62.36 -26.33
C VAL A 46 -28.26 -61.74 -25.10
N PHE A 47 -27.77 -62.55 -24.16
CA PHE A 47 -27.05 -62.07 -22.97
C PHE A 47 -25.81 -61.27 -23.33
N LEU A 48 -25.06 -61.71 -24.34
CA LEU A 48 -23.91 -60.95 -24.86
C LEU A 48 -24.33 -59.65 -25.55
N LEU A 49 -25.41 -59.68 -26.34
CA LEU A 49 -25.94 -58.50 -27.04
C LEU A 49 -26.38 -57.40 -26.06
N GLU A 50 -26.99 -57.78 -24.94
CA GLU A 50 -27.43 -56.85 -23.90
C GLU A 50 -26.35 -56.55 -22.84
N ASN A 51 -25.13 -57.08 -23.01
CA ASN A 51 -24.05 -56.97 -22.04
C ASN A 51 -24.50 -57.39 -20.63
N PHE A 52 -25.18 -58.53 -20.51
CA PHE A 52 -25.71 -59.08 -19.26
C PHE A 52 -26.57 -58.08 -18.45
N SER A 53 -27.32 -57.22 -19.13
CA SER A 53 -28.12 -56.15 -18.53
C SER A 53 -29.01 -56.65 -17.39
N GLY A 54 -28.81 -56.08 -16.20
CA GLY A 54 -29.55 -56.48 -15.00
C GLY A 54 -29.23 -55.62 -13.79
N ALA A 55 -30.09 -55.65 -12.77
CA ALA A 55 -29.91 -54.86 -11.54
C ALA A 55 -28.85 -55.45 -10.60
N THR A 56 -28.52 -56.73 -10.77
CA THR A 56 -27.52 -57.46 -9.99
C THR A 56 -26.36 -57.90 -10.88
N PRO A 57 -25.11 -57.84 -10.40
CA PRO A 57 -23.96 -58.24 -11.19
C PRO A 57 -24.00 -59.74 -11.54
N PRO A 58 -23.51 -60.14 -12.71
CA PRO A 58 -23.33 -61.53 -13.08
C PRO A 58 -22.45 -62.27 -12.04
N PRO A 59 -22.91 -63.39 -11.46
CA PRO A 59 -22.25 -64.01 -10.32
C PRO A 59 -20.99 -64.81 -10.66
N LYS A 60 -20.80 -65.19 -11.93
CA LYS A 60 -19.66 -66.02 -12.39
C LYS A 60 -18.82 -65.27 -13.41
N ALA A 61 -18.55 -64.01 -13.10
CA ALA A 61 -17.90 -63.09 -14.01
C ALA A 61 -16.45 -63.47 -14.29
N LEU A 62 -16.06 -63.39 -15.56
CA LEU A 62 -14.66 -63.50 -15.96
C LEU A 62 -14.02 -62.11 -16.05
N SER A 63 -12.73 -62.00 -15.70
CA SER A 63 -11.98 -60.73 -15.87
C SER A 63 -12.12 -60.20 -17.30
N GLY A 64 -12.52 -58.93 -17.43
CA GLY A 64 -12.86 -58.26 -18.69
C GLY A 64 -14.33 -58.34 -19.11
N GLN A 65 -15.17 -59.13 -18.42
CA GLN A 65 -16.59 -59.25 -18.75
C GLN A 65 -17.32 -57.92 -18.53
N ILE A 66 -18.13 -57.55 -19.52
CA ILE A 66 -18.92 -56.32 -19.50
C ILE A 66 -20.29 -56.62 -18.91
N TRP A 67 -20.79 -55.71 -18.08
CA TRP A 67 -22.11 -55.75 -17.47
C TRP A 67 -22.76 -54.37 -17.57
N PHE A 68 -24.01 -54.31 -18.04
CA PHE A 68 -24.82 -53.09 -17.95
C PHE A 68 -25.67 -53.12 -16.66
N ASP A 69 -25.29 -52.31 -15.68
CA ASP A 69 -26.05 -52.16 -14.44
C ASP A 69 -27.27 -51.29 -14.68
N SER A 70 -28.43 -51.94 -14.83
CA SER A 70 -29.68 -51.26 -15.18
C SER A 70 -30.24 -50.39 -14.05
N SER A 71 -29.78 -50.57 -12.81
CA SER A 71 -30.18 -49.76 -11.66
C SER A 71 -29.64 -48.34 -11.77
N VAL A 72 -28.38 -48.20 -12.20
CA VAL A 72 -27.68 -46.91 -12.34
C VAL A 72 -27.44 -46.51 -13.80
N ARG A 73 -27.87 -47.34 -14.76
CA ARG A 73 -27.72 -47.11 -16.21
C ARG A 73 -26.26 -46.89 -16.63
N LYS A 74 -25.33 -47.63 -16.02
CA LYS A 74 -23.89 -47.53 -16.33
C LYS A 74 -23.36 -48.87 -16.86
N LEU A 75 -22.53 -48.76 -17.89
CA LEU A 75 -21.71 -49.87 -18.34
C LEU A 75 -20.55 -50.08 -17.35
N LYS A 76 -20.32 -51.33 -16.99
CA LYS A 76 -19.29 -51.76 -16.05
C LYS A 76 -18.47 -52.90 -16.66
N PHE A 77 -17.26 -53.10 -16.17
CA PHE A 77 -16.40 -54.23 -16.53
C PHE A 77 -15.85 -54.90 -15.26
N TYR A 78 -15.68 -56.22 -15.29
CA TYR A 78 -15.12 -56.97 -14.16
C TYR A 78 -13.59 -56.88 -14.17
N ASP A 79 -12.98 -56.32 -13.12
CA ASP A 79 -11.52 -56.15 -13.01
C ASP A 79 -10.79 -57.43 -12.57
N GLY A 80 -11.52 -58.49 -12.21
CA GLY A 80 -10.99 -59.71 -11.60
C GLY A 80 -11.34 -59.87 -10.11
N THR A 81 -11.85 -58.81 -9.49
CA THR A 81 -12.33 -58.78 -8.10
C THR A 81 -13.75 -58.22 -7.99
N LYS A 82 -14.04 -57.11 -8.67
CA LYS A 82 -15.36 -56.46 -8.68
C LYS A 82 -15.66 -55.81 -10.03
N PHE A 83 -16.94 -55.49 -10.25
CA PHE A 83 -17.34 -54.68 -11.40
C PHE A 83 -17.01 -53.20 -11.17
N ARG A 84 -16.34 -52.59 -12.15
CA ARG A 84 -15.90 -51.19 -12.23
C ARG A 84 -16.69 -50.43 -13.27
N THR A 85 -16.92 -49.14 -13.09
CA THR A 85 -17.54 -48.30 -14.12
C THR A 85 -16.57 -48.04 -15.28
N THR A 86 -17.09 -47.99 -16.51
CA THR A 86 -16.29 -47.66 -17.71
C THR A 86 -16.17 -46.14 -17.87
N GLY A 87 -15.30 -45.51 -17.08
CA GLY A 87 -14.99 -44.08 -17.16
C GLY A 87 -16.12 -43.14 -16.67
N GLY A 88 -15.73 -41.89 -16.39
CA GLY A 88 -16.60 -40.89 -15.77
C GLY A 88 -16.51 -40.88 -14.24
N ALA A 89 -17.12 -39.88 -13.60
CA ALA A 89 -17.15 -39.80 -12.16
C ALA A 89 -18.09 -40.85 -11.56
N GLU A 90 -17.68 -41.51 -10.48
CA GLU A 90 -18.62 -42.17 -9.60
C GLU A 90 -19.61 -41.15 -9.06
N VAL A 91 -20.89 -41.50 -8.93
CA VAL A 91 -21.94 -40.57 -8.52
C VAL A 91 -22.57 -41.12 -7.25
N SER A 92 -22.39 -40.41 -6.14
CA SER A 92 -22.81 -40.86 -4.81
C SER A 92 -22.86 -39.69 -3.84
N ALA A 93 -23.77 -39.73 -2.87
CA ALA A 93 -23.81 -38.77 -1.76
C ALA A 93 -22.79 -39.08 -0.65
N THR A 94 -22.15 -40.24 -0.69
CA THR A 94 -21.11 -40.66 0.25
C THR A 94 -19.87 -41.12 -0.48
N VAL A 95 -18.71 -41.04 0.19
CA VAL A 95 -17.41 -41.40 -0.38
C VAL A 95 -17.44 -42.83 -0.95
N PRO A 96 -17.22 -43.02 -2.27
CA PRO A 96 -17.19 -44.34 -2.88
C PRO A 96 -15.94 -45.12 -2.49
N SER A 97 -16.05 -46.44 -2.34
CA SER A 97 -14.94 -47.28 -1.88
C SER A 97 -14.20 -48.03 -3.00
N GLY A 98 -12.90 -48.17 -2.78
CA GLY A 98 -11.99 -49.00 -3.56
C GLY A 98 -11.84 -48.54 -5.00
N LEU A 99 -11.75 -47.24 -5.26
CA LEU A 99 -11.39 -46.66 -6.56
C LEU A 99 -9.87 -46.66 -6.76
N THR A 100 -9.43 -46.40 -7.98
CA THR A 100 -8.02 -46.33 -8.37
C THR A 100 -7.60 -44.87 -8.49
N GLU A 101 -6.32 -44.58 -8.30
CA GLU A 101 -5.77 -43.25 -8.52
C GLU A 101 -6.20 -42.70 -9.89
N GLY A 102 -6.70 -41.46 -9.91
CA GLY A 102 -7.23 -40.80 -11.10
C GLY A 102 -8.74 -40.94 -11.31
N ASP A 103 -9.44 -41.77 -10.53
CA ASP A 103 -10.89 -41.86 -10.60
C ASP A 103 -11.55 -40.57 -10.07
N PHE A 104 -12.59 -40.13 -10.76
CA PHE A 104 -13.41 -39.00 -10.33
C PHE A 104 -14.61 -39.45 -9.50
N TRP A 105 -15.08 -38.59 -8.60
CA TRP A 105 -16.32 -38.76 -7.85
C TRP A 105 -17.09 -37.45 -7.84
N TRP A 106 -18.36 -37.49 -8.21
CA TRP A 106 -19.33 -36.41 -8.07
C TRP A 106 -20.14 -36.65 -6.80
N ASP A 107 -19.90 -35.81 -5.80
CA ASP A 107 -20.67 -35.77 -4.56
C ASP A 107 -22.00 -35.06 -4.82
N THR A 108 -23.09 -35.83 -4.84
CA THR A 108 -24.42 -35.28 -5.08
C THR A 108 -25.00 -34.52 -3.89
N ALA A 109 -24.45 -34.68 -2.68
CA ALA A 109 -24.93 -33.96 -1.50
C ALA A 109 -24.41 -32.52 -1.46
N ASN A 110 -23.16 -32.32 -1.89
CA ASN A 110 -22.47 -31.02 -1.86
C ASN A 110 -22.24 -30.43 -3.27
N GLU A 111 -22.68 -31.11 -4.33
CA GLU A 111 -22.49 -30.71 -5.73
C GLU A 111 -21.03 -30.47 -6.12
N GLN A 112 -20.14 -31.35 -5.66
CA GLN A 112 -18.69 -31.20 -5.75
C GLN A 112 -18.03 -32.34 -6.52
N LEU A 113 -17.06 -31.99 -7.38
CA LEU A 113 -16.20 -32.95 -8.07
C LEU A 113 -14.92 -33.19 -7.26
N TYR A 114 -14.63 -34.46 -7.02
CA TYR A 114 -13.43 -34.95 -6.36
C TYR A 114 -12.62 -35.84 -7.29
N ALA A 115 -11.30 -35.91 -7.06
CA ALA A 115 -10.40 -36.85 -7.72
C ALA A 115 -9.66 -37.69 -6.66
N PHE A 116 -9.58 -39.01 -6.86
CA PHE A 116 -8.88 -39.91 -5.95
C PHE A 116 -7.38 -39.91 -6.24
N ASN A 117 -6.55 -39.62 -5.23
CA ASN A 117 -5.09 -39.54 -5.37
C ASN A 117 -4.35 -40.85 -5.02
N GLY A 118 -5.08 -41.96 -4.87
CA GLY A 118 -4.55 -43.25 -4.41
C GLY A 118 -4.68 -43.50 -2.90
N THR A 119 -4.98 -42.44 -2.13
CA THR A 119 -5.17 -42.51 -0.66
C THR A 119 -6.51 -41.90 -0.26
N ASP A 120 -6.75 -40.66 -0.67
CA ASP A 120 -7.91 -39.84 -0.32
C ASP A 120 -8.49 -39.14 -1.55
N PHE A 121 -9.71 -38.63 -1.40
CA PHE A 121 -10.35 -37.76 -2.39
C PHE A 121 -9.97 -36.30 -2.16
N ILE A 122 -9.50 -35.65 -3.23
CA ILE A 122 -9.16 -34.23 -3.25
C ILE A 122 -10.25 -33.48 -4.00
N LEU A 123 -10.78 -32.40 -3.40
CA LEU A 123 -11.76 -31.52 -4.03
C LEU A 123 -11.14 -30.83 -5.24
N VAL A 124 -11.78 -30.99 -6.41
CA VAL A 124 -11.45 -30.29 -7.65
C VAL A 124 -12.30 -29.02 -7.77
N GLY A 125 -13.57 -29.08 -7.38
CA GLY A 125 -14.48 -27.92 -7.28
C GLY A 125 -15.92 -28.23 -7.69
N PRO A 126 -16.83 -27.24 -7.67
CA PRO A 126 -16.67 -25.89 -7.11
C PRO A 126 -16.44 -25.91 -5.59
N GLN A 127 -15.77 -24.88 -5.06
CA GLN A 127 -15.63 -24.75 -3.61
C GLN A 127 -16.97 -24.28 -3.04
N ASP A 128 -17.47 -25.01 -2.04
CA ASP A 128 -18.69 -24.65 -1.35
C ASP A 128 -18.37 -24.28 0.09
N ALA A 129 -19.00 -23.20 0.57
CA ALA A 129 -18.83 -22.66 1.92
C ALA A 129 -20.18 -22.15 2.45
N GLY A 130 -21.17 -23.06 2.49
CA GLY A 130 -22.55 -22.77 2.92
C GLY A 130 -23.45 -22.42 1.73
N ASP A 131 -24.72 -22.11 1.99
CA ASP A 131 -25.73 -21.98 0.92
C ASP A 131 -25.49 -20.82 -0.08
N SER A 132 -24.55 -19.92 0.19
CA SER A 132 -24.22 -18.75 -0.63
C SER A 132 -22.84 -18.84 -1.27
N LEU A 133 -22.67 -18.25 -2.45
CA LEU A 133 -21.42 -18.35 -3.21
C LEU A 133 -20.29 -17.60 -2.50
N THR A 134 -19.20 -18.33 -2.22
CA THR A 134 -17.97 -17.76 -1.67
C THR A 134 -16.76 -18.29 -2.44
N GLN A 135 -16.19 -17.46 -3.33
CA GLN A 135 -15.07 -17.86 -4.18
C GLN A 135 -14.31 -16.68 -4.79
N TRP A 136 -13.13 -16.96 -5.34
CA TRP A 136 -12.44 -16.06 -6.26
C TRP A 136 -12.76 -16.44 -7.70
N THR A 137 -13.28 -15.50 -8.48
CA THR A 137 -13.64 -15.73 -9.89
C THR A 137 -12.98 -14.74 -10.83
N SER A 138 -12.47 -15.24 -11.95
CA SER A 138 -11.94 -14.40 -13.04
C SER A 138 -13.09 -13.85 -13.87
N SER A 139 -13.09 -12.54 -14.13
CA SER A 139 -14.14 -11.85 -14.87
C SER A 139 -13.53 -10.78 -15.77
N THR A 140 -14.29 -10.33 -16.75
CA THR A 140 -13.97 -9.13 -17.52
C THR A 140 -15.04 -8.06 -17.31
N VAL A 141 -14.65 -6.80 -17.41
CA VAL A 141 -15.53 -5.63 -17.38
C VAL A 141 -15.03 -4.59 -18.38
N LYS A 142 -15.89 -3.78 -18.98
CA LYS A 142 -15.42 -2.65 -19.79
C LYS A 142 -15.12 -1.43 -18.94
N ASP A 143 -14.09 -0.69 -19.33
CA ASP A 143 -13.85 0.66 -18.80
C ASP A 143 -14.66 1.72 -19.55
N ASP A 144 -14.71 2.92 -19.00
CA ASP A 144 -15.39 4.10 -19.56
C ASP A 144 -14.82 4.58 -20.91
N THR A 145 -13.70 4.03 -21.36
CA THR A 145 -13.12 4.24 -22.71
C THR A 145 -13.54 3.15 -23.71
N GLY A 146 -14.31 2.16 -23.26
CA GLY A 146 -14.79 1.02 -24.05
C GLY A 146 -13.83 -0.16 -24.13
N ALA A 147 -12.68 -0.13 -23.44
CA ALA A 147 -11.72 -1.22 -23.44
C ALA A 147 -12.10 -2.31 -22.43
N THR A 148 -11.94 -3.58 -22.82
CA THR A 148 -12.21 -4.71 -21.92
C THR A 148 -11.02 -4.93 -20.97
N ARG A 149 -11.31 -5.01 -19.67
CA ARG A 149 -10.34 -5.18 -18.57
C ARG A 149 -10.58 -6.50 -17.87
N ALA A 150 -9.51 -7.27 -17.64
CA ALA A 150 -9.55 -8.47 -16.83
C ALA A 150 -9.43 -8.12 -15.34
N ILE A 151 -10.24 -8.76 -14.51
CA ILE A 151 -10.28 -8.60 -13.06
C ILE A 151 -10.48 -9.95 -12.37
N ILE A 152 -10.14 -10.03 -11.09
CA ILE A 152 -10.55 -11.14 -10.21
C ILE A 152 -11.47 -10.58 -9.14
N LYS A 153 -12.65 -11.17 -8.98
CA LYS A 153 -13.64 -10.82 -7.96
C LYS A 153 -13.51 -11.78 -6.78
N GLY A 154 -13.37 -11.25 -5.57
CA GLY A 154 -13.56 -12.00 -4.34
C GLY A 154 -15.01 -11.87 -3.90
N ILE A 155 -15.75 -12.97 -3.98
CA ILE A 155 -17.17 -13.06 -3.61
C ILE A 155 -17.27 -13.73 -2.25
N VAL A 156 -18.03 -13.15 -1.33
CA VAL A 156 -18.35 -13.72 -0.03
C VAL A 156 -19.85 -13.56 0.17
N ASN A 157 -20.56 -14.67 0.43
CA ASN A 157 -22.02 -14.68 0.59
C ASN A 157 -22.76 -13.95 -0.56
N ASP A 158 -22.42 -14.27 -1.81
CA ASP A 158 -22.97 -13.66 -3.03
C ASP A 158 -22.64 -12.16 -3.25
N GLU A 159 -21.87 -11.52 -2.35
CA GLU A 159 -21.44 -10.13 -2.46
C GLU A 159 -19.96 -10.02 -2.90
N VAL A 160 -19.69 -9.14 -3.88
CA VAL A 160 -18.31 -8.83 -4.28
C VAL A 160 -17.71 -7.86 -3.25
N VAL A 161 -16.81 -8.33 -2.41
CA VAL A 161 -16.20 -7.51 -1.34
C VAL A 161 -14.86 -6.90 -1.74
N ILE A 162 -14.20 -7.48 -2.76
CA ILE A 162 -12.87 -7.06 -3.22
C ILE A 162 -12.65 -7.39 -4.70
N ILE A 163 -11.90 -6.55 -5.40
CA ILE A 163 -11.49 -6.75 -6.79
C ILE A 163 -9.98 -6.59 -6.92
N LEU A 164 -9.34 -7.52 -7.62
CA LEU A 164 -7.93 -7.43 -8.01
C LEU A 164 -7.79 -7.04 -9.49
N SER A 165 -6.93 -6.08 -9.80
CA SER A 165 -6.55 -5.76 -11.18
C SER A 165 -5.08 -5.35 -11.33
N SER A 166 -4.53 -5.52 -12.54
CA SER A 166 -3.18 -5.06 -12.90
C SER A 166 -3.15 -3.58 -13.35
N LEU A 167 -4.32 -2.98 -13.55
CA LEU A 167 -4.51 -1.62 -14.05
C LEU A 167 -5.46 -0.84 -13.15
N GLU A 168 -5.37 0.49 -13.19
CA GLU A 168 -6.39 1.38 -12.64
C GLU A 168 -7.29 1.87 -13.78
N PHE A 169 -8.61 1.85 -13.56
CA PHE A 169 -9.61 2.29 -14.54
C PHE A 169 -10.97 2.58 -13.87
N THR A 170 -11.83 3.32 -14.57
CA THR A 170 -13.24 3.54 -14.21
C THR A 170 -14.10 2.54 -14.96
N ILE A 171 -15.06 1.91 -14.30
CA ILE A 171 -15.98 0.96 -14.92
C ILE A 171 -16.99 1.72 -15.80
N ASP A 172 -17.28 1.19 -16.98
CA ASP A 172 -18.40 1.68 -17.78
C ASP A 172 -19.74 1.25 -17.18
N LEU A 173 -20.39 2.19 -16.49
CA LEU A 173 -21.71 1.97 -15.88
C LEU A 173 -22.88 2.22 -16.85
N THR A 174 -22.61 2.53 -18.12
CA THR A 174 -23.69 2.71 -19.12
C THR A 174 -24.28 1.37 -19.57
N ASP A 175 -23.51 0.28 -19.44
CA ASP A 175 -23.95 -1.09 -19.70
C ASP A 175 -24.21 -1.83 -18.37
N PRO A 176 -25.47 -2.21 -18.08
CA PRO A 176 -25.82 -2.94 -16.86
C PRO A 176 -25.03 -4.24 -16.65
N ALA A 177 -24.51 -4.86 -17.71
CA ALA A 177 -23.70 -6.07 -17.62
C ALA A 177 -22.32 -5.84 -16.97
N ASN A 178 -21.83 -4.60 -16.97
CA ASN A 178 -20.56 -4.22 -16.34
C ASN A 178 -20.71 -3.82 -14.87
N THR A 179 -21.93 -3.56 -14.41
CA THR A 179 -22.19 -3.07 -13.06
C THR A 179 -21.75 -4.09 -12.02
N ILE A 180 -20.90 -3.65 -11.09
CA ILE A 180 -20.54 -4.41 -9.89
C ILE A 180 -20.93 -3.55 -8.69
N PRO A 181 -21.92 -3.97 -7.88
CA PRO A 181 -22.38 -3.19 -6.73
C PRO A 181 -21.22 -2.75 -5.83
N GLY A 182 -21.20 -1.46 -5.47
CA GLY A 182 -20.13 -0.87 -4.65
C GLY A 182 -18.82 -0.54 -5.40
N PHE A 183 -18.75 -0.71 -6.72
CA PHE A 183 -17.59 -0.33 -7.52
C PHE A 183 -17.97 0.50 -8.74
N ASP A 184 -17.37 1.68 -8.88
CA ASP A 184 -17.34 2.45 -10.12
C ASP A 184 -15.89 2.68 -10.63
N ARG A 185 -14.89 2.40 -9.78
CA ARG A 185 -13.48 2.58 -10.05
C ARG A 185 -12.70 1.40 -9.47
N ILE A 186 -11.75 0.92 -10.25
CA ILE A 186 -10.81 -0.14 -9.85
C ILE A 186 -9.41 0.46 -9.78
N LYS A 187 -8.73 0.22 -8.66
CA LYS A 187 -7.32 0.57 -8.46
C LYS A 187 -6.44 -0.60 -8.88
N LYS A 188 -5.20 -0.29 -9.27
CA LYS A 188 -4.17 -1.31 -9.48
C LYS A 188 -3.87 -2.01 -8.16
N GLY A 189 -3.89 -3.34 -8.15
CA GLY A 189 -3.85 -4.17 -6.95
C GLY A 189 -5.25 -4.45 -6.42
N PHE A 190 -5.41 -4.47 -5.11
CA PHE A 190 -6.67 -4.75 -4.43
C PHE A 190 -7.51 -3.48 -4.27
N THR A 191 -8.78 -3.57 -4.65
CA THR A 191 -9.81 -2.54 -4.46
C THR A 191 -10.91 -3.14 -3.60
N LEU A 192 -11.21 -2.55 -2.45
CA LEU A 192 -12.31 -2.99 -1.57
C LEU A 192 -13.64 -2.40 -2.04
N ILE A 193 -14.74 -3.07 -1.71
CA ILE A 193 -16.10 -2.58 -1.98
C ILE A 193 -16.32 -1.17 -1.44
N ASN A 194 -17.16 -0.39 -2.10
CA ASN A 194 -17.45 1.02 -1.82
C ASN A 194 -16.25 1.96 -2.04
N THR A 195 -15.34 1.57 -2.93
CA THR A 195 -14.29 2.45 -3.46
C THR A 195 -14.85 3.17 -4.69
N LEU A 196 -15.38 4.38 -4.47
CA LEU A 196 -16.11 5.12 -5.49
C LEU A 196 -15.34 6.34 -5.99
N ASN A 197 -15.63 6.80 -7.21
CA ASN A 197 -15.07 8.02 -7.77
C ASN A 197 -15.53 9.25 -6.97
N ALA A 198 -16.77 9.25 -6.47
CA ALA A 198 -17.32 10.32 -5.63
C ALA A 198 -16.54 10.52 -4.32
N THR A 199 -15.86 9.48 -3.82
CA THR A 199 -15.03 9.53 -2.60
C THR A 199 -13.54 9.65 -2.92
N GLY A 200 -13.19 10.02 -4.16
CA GLY A 200 -11.79 10.15 -4.59
C GLY A 200 -11.08 8.81 -4.77
N GLY A 201 -11.81 7.70 -4.89
CA GLY A 201 -11.24 6.36 -4.96
C GLY A 201 -10.76 5.84 -3.61
N VAL A 202 -11.42 6.25 -2.53
CA VAL A 202 -11.22 5.77 -1.16
C VAL A 202 -12.43 4.94 -0.73
N THR A 203 -12.20 3.79 -0.09
CA THR A 203 -13.23 2.94 0.50
C THR A 203 -13.99 3.69 1.60
N SER A 204 -15.32 3.82 1.49
CA SER A 204 -16.12 4.68 2.37
C SER A 204 -16.76 3.96 3.57
N THR A 205 -16.73 2.64 3.59
CA THR A 205 -17.23 1.81 4.71
C THR A 205 -16.08 1.24 5.53
N ASP A 206 -16.39 0.47 6.57
CA ASP A 206 -15.45 -0.18 7.48
C ASP A 206 -14.67 -1.37 6.86
N HIS A 207 -14.76 -1.54 5.53
CA HIS A 207 -13.93 -2.47 4.78
C HIS A 207 -12.49 -1.95 4.75
N ILE A 208 -11.62 -2.64 5.47
CA ILE A 208 -10.22 -2.27 5.65
C ILE A 208 -9.35 -3.49 5.33
N TYR A 209 -8.20 -3.25 4.69
CA TYR A 209 -7.15 -4.27 4.62
C TYR A 209 -6.53 -4.45 6.01
N TRP A 210 -6.91 -5.52 6.70
CA TRP A 210 -6.34 -5.88 8.00
C TRP A 210 -5.03 -6.64 7.83
N GLY A 211 -3.92 -6.01 8.19
CA GLY A 211 -2.61 -6.64 8.17
C GLY A 211 -1.49 -5.64 8.47
N THR A 212 -0.34 -6.16 8.91
CA THR A 212 0.86 -5.33 9.00
C THR A 212 1.46 -5.21 7.62
N SER A 213 1.33 -4.05 6.97
CA SER A 213 2.15 -3.77 5.78
C SER A 213 3.47 -3.15 6.25
N SER A 214 4.59 -3.74 5.84
CA SER A 214 5.94 -3.29 6.24
C SER A 214 6.22 -1.82 5.88
N ASN A 215 5.46 -1.27 4.94
CA ASN A 215 5.52 0.11 4.50
C ASN A 215 4.34 0.99 4.98
N ALA A 216 3.33 0.48 5.70
CA ALA A 216 2.35 1.38 6.35
C ALA A 216 2.95 2.06 7.59
N LEU A 217 3.93 1.42 8.24
CA LEU A 217 4.72 2.01 9.33
C LEU A 217 5.84 2.93 8.83
N LYS A 218 6.10 2.92 7.51
CA LYS A 218 7.25 3.59 6.90
C LYS A 218 6.85 4.38 5.67
N LEU A 219 6.99 5.69 5.67
CA LEU A 219 6.84 6.47 4.44
C LEU A 219 8.15 6.39 3.65
N GLY A 220 8.16 5.65 2.54
CA GLY A 220 9.37 5.48 1.72
C GLY A 220 10.53 4.77 2.45
N GLY A 221 10.23 3.85 3.37
CA GLY A 221 11.24 3.12 4.15
C GLY A 221 11.71 3.79 5.45
N VAL A 222 11.25 5.01 5.74
CA VAL A 222 11.55 5.76 6.97
C VAL A 222 10.37 5.71 7.92
N GLU A 223 10.60 5.45 9.22
CA GLU A 223 9.51 5.40 10.20
C GLU A 223 8.78 6.73 10.32
N ALA A 224 7.46 6.69 10.50
CA ALA A 224 6.61 7.88 10.62
C ALA A 224 7.07 8.86 11.73
N SER A 225 7.71 8.35 12.78
CA SER A 225 8.29 9.12 13.90
C SER A 225 9.46 10.03 13.50
N ASN A 226 10.09 9.79 12.35
CA ASN A 226 11.22 10.60 11.88
C ASN A 226 10.79 11.78 11.00
N PHE A 227 9.49 11.97 10.75
CA PHE A 227 8.99 13.08 9.94
C PHE A 227 8.53 14.24 10.83
N LEU A 228 8.86 15.46 10.40
CA LEU A 228 8.31 16.68 10.97
C LEU A 228 6.88 16.88 10.45
N GLN A 229 5.99 17.32 11.35
CA GLN A 229 4.60 17.61 11.01
C GLN A 229 4.39 19.12 10.91
N THR A 230 3.51 19.56 10.00
CA THR A 230 3.24 20.99 9.77
C THR A 230 2.73 21.74 11.00
N GLY A 231 2.16 21.04 11.99
CA GLY A 231 1.72 21.61 13.27
C GLY A 231 2.70 21.45 14.43
N ASN A 232 3.82 20.73 14.25
CA ASN A 232 4.83 20.50 15.29
C ASN A 232 6.23 20.35 14.68
N ALA A 233 6.82 21.49 14.28
CA ALA A 233 8.17 21.56 13.74
C ALA A 233 9.20 21.75 14.87
N GLU A 234 9.30 20.77 15.76
CA GLU A 234 10.26 20.78 16.88
C GLU A 234 11.45 19.86 16.58
N PHE A 235 12.66 20.43 16.62
CA PHE A 235 13.91 19.67 16.53
C PHE A 235 14.46 19.43 17.93
N THR A 236 14.55 18.17 18.37
CA THR A 236 15.10 17.78 19.68
C THR A 236 16.62 17.58 19.67
N SER A 237 17.25 17.77 18.51
CA SER A 237 18.70 17.71 18.30
C SER A 237 19.14 18.87 17.39
N LEU A 238 20.45 19.06 17.24
CA LEU A 238 21.00 20.09 16.35
C LEU A 238 20.47 19.89 14.91
N ALA A 239 19.78 20.90 14.40
CA ALA A 239 19.38 20.97 13.00
C ALA A 239 20.46 21.71 12.20
N GLU A 240 21.11 20.99 11.29
CA GLU A 240 22.04 21.58 10.33
C GLU A 240 21.30 21.87 9.02
N PHE A 241 21.46 23.10 8.52
CA PHE A 241 20.95 23.52 7.23
C PHE A 241 22.14 23.69 6.28
N ALA A 242 21.96 23.34 5.00
CA ALA A 242 22.95 23.66 3.97
C ALA A 242 23.17 25.17 3.86
N ASP A 243 24.25 25.61 3.21
CA ASP A 243 24.62 27.03 3.11
C ASP A 243 23.51 27.94 2.55
N ILE A 244 22.57 27.39 1.76
CA ILE A 244 21.37 28.10 1.29
C ILE A 244 20.47 28.62 2.44
N GLY A 245 20.61 28.02 3.63
CA GLY A 245 20.06 28.50 4.87
C GLY A 245 18.60 28.15 5.13
N ILE A 246 17.98 28.96 5.99
CA ILE A 246 16.57 28.89 6.37
C ILE A 246 15.84 30.16 5.92
N ALA A 247 14.60 29.99 5.47
CA ALA A 247 13.67 31.07 5.18
C ALA A 247 12.52 31.06 6.19
N ILE A 248 12.19 32.23 6.74
CA ILE A 248 11.16 32.41 7.77
C ILE A 248 10.12 33.40 7.24
N GLY A 249 8.85 33.01 7.30
CA GLY A 249 7.71 33.75 6.77
C GLY A 249 7.14 33.13 5.49
N ASP A 250 5.83 33.28 5.27
CA ASP A 250 5.08 32.65 4.15
C ASP A 250 5.51 33.15 2.76
N SER A 251 6.43 34.11 2.70
CA SER A 251 6.99 34.67 1.46
C SER A 251 8.52 34.79 1.47
N ASN A 252 9.22 34.02 2.32
CA ASN A 252 10.68 34.10 2.51
C ASN A 252 11.17 35.47 3.01
N ASP A 253 10.40 36.11 3.89
CA ASP A 253 10.68 37.48 4.36
C ASP A 253 12.07 37.60 5.02
N LEU A 254 12.37 36.73 5.98
CA LEU A 254 13.67 36.68 6.65
C LEU A 254 14.48 35.47 6.18
N ARG A 255 15.72 35.72 5.76
CA ARG A 255 16.70 34.70 5.41
C ARG A 255 17.86 34.70 6.37
N ILE A 256 18.26 33.50 6.80
CA ILE A 256 19.49 33.25 7.54
C ILE A 256 20.29 32.23 6.75
N LEU A 257 21.43 32.62 6.19
CA LEU A 257 22.20 31.79 5.27
C LEU A 257 23.72 31.98 5.44
N ILE A 258 24.50 31.18 4.71
CA ILE A 258 25.95 31.30 4.59
C ILE A 258 26.31 31.74 3.17
N GLU A 259 26.95 32.89 3.04
CA GLU A 259 27.53 33.37 1.79
C GLU A 259 29.04 33.07 1.74
N ASN A 260 29.58 32.96 0.52
CA ASN A 260 31.01 32.76 0.27
C ASN A 260 31.66 31.57 1.05
N GLY A 261 30.84 30.61 1.50
CA GLY A 261 31.23 29.40 2.22
C GLY A 261 31.46 29.57 3.73
N ASN A 262 31.49 30.80 4.26
CA ASN A 262 31.74 31.02 5.70
C ASN A 262 31.21 32.35 6.27
N GLU A 263 30.44 33.14 5.53
CA GLU A 263 29.91 34.44 5.97
C GLU A 263 28.44 34.29 6.38
N ALA A 264 28.14 34.45 7.67
CA ALA A 264 26.75 34.38 8.15
C ALA A 264 25.99 35.66 7.78
N VAL A 265 24.83 35.50 7.14
CA VAL A 265 24.00 36.61 6.66
C VAL A 265 22.60 36.55 7.25
N PHE A 266 22.13 37.70 7.71
CA PHE A 266 20.74 37.96 8.08
C PHE A 266 20.17 38.96 7.08
N ALA A 267 19.28 38.51 6.20
CA ALA A 267 18.75 39.33 5.12
C ALA A 267 17.22 39.42 5.18
N ASN A 268 16.69 40.61 4.91
CA ASN A 268 15.30 40.78 4.53
C ASN A 268 15.25 40.95 3.01
N GLU A 269 14.88 39.90 2.28
CA GLU A 269 14.94 39.88 0.81
C GLU A 269 13.66 40.41 0.14
N VAL A 270 12.58 40.55 0.92
CA VAL A 270 11.26 40.99 0.41
C VAL A 270 10.87 42.37 0.96
N GLY A 271 11.02 42.56 2.27
CA GLY A 271 10.74 43.81 2.96
C GLY A 271 11.94 44.76 3.01
N THR A 272 11.77 45.90 3.69
CA THR A 272 12.77 46.98 3.73
C THR A 272 13.40 47.19 5.10
N LEU A 273 12.95 46.45 6.12
CA LEU A 273 13.32 46.67 7.52
C LEU A 273 13.65 45.37 8.23
N ILE A 274 14.78 45.35 8.93
CA ILE A 274 15.08 44.38 9.99
C ILE A 274 14.95 45.11 11.34
N SER A 275 14.11 44.60 12.25
CA SER A 275 13.89 45.20 13.57
C SER A 275 14.29 44.23 14.67
N PHE A 276 15.18 44.67 15.55
CA PHE A 276 15.61 43.91 16.71
C PHE A 276 14.80 44.35 17.92
N LYS A 277 14.17 43.39 18.59
CA LYS A 277 13.35 43.63 19.78
C LYS A 277 13.79 42.73 20.92
N ALA A 278 13.83 43.26 22.13
CA ALA A 278 14.23 42.53 23.33
C ALA A 278 13.38 42.96 24.52
N LYS A 279 13.17 42.08 25.49
CA LYS A 279 12.51 42.45 26.75
C LYS A 279 13.49 43.18 27.67
N ASN A 280 13.02 44.22 28.36
CA ASN A 280 13.75 44.79 29.49
C ASN A 280 13.61 43.89 30.74
N SER A 281 14.27 44.27 31.84
CA SER A 281 14.21 43.55 33.12
C SER A 281 12.81 43.48 33.75
N LEU A 282 11.88 44.32 33.29
CA LEU A 282 10.48 44.33 33.71
C LEU A 282 9.57 43.51 32.76
N GLY A 283 10.14 42.82 31.77
CA GLY A 283 9.41 41.98 30.83
C GLY A 283 8.75 42.71 29.65
N VAL A 284 8.93 44.02 29.53
CA VAL A 284 8.37 44.84 28.45
C VAL A 284 9.25 44.72 27.21
N VAL A 285 8.66 44.38 26.06
CA VAL A 285 9.36 44.34 24.77
C VAL A 285 9.70 45.77 24.33
N LYS A 286 10.98 45.99 24.06
CA LYS A 286 11.57 47.23 23.58
C LYS A 286 12.14 47.02 22.18
N ASN A 287 12.14 48.07 21.37
CA ASN A 287 12.69 48.06 20.02
C ASN A 287 13.94 48.94 20.00
N PRO A 288 15.12 48.41 20.37
CA PRO A 288 16.33 49.22 20.39
C PRO A 288 16.86 49.59 19.01
N LEU A 289 16.62 48.77 17.98
CA LEU A 289 17.32 48.92 16.70
C LEU A 289 16.44 48.56 15.52
N ARG A 290 16.50 49.42 14.50
CA ARG A 290 15.95 49.19 13.17
C ARG A 290 17.03 49.41 12.12
N MET A 291 17.12 48.49 11.18
CA MET A 291 18.07 48.53 10.07
C MET A 291 17.31 48.57 8.75
N TYR A 292 17.56 49.62 7.98
CA TYR A 292 17.19 49.77 6.58
C TYR A 292 18.43 49.58 5.69
N SER A 293 18.23 49.45 4.39
CA SER A 293 19.34 49.31 3.43
C SER A 293 20.38 50.44 3.49
N ASN A 294 20.01 51.61 3.98
CA ASN A 294 20.85 52.81 4.01
C ASN A 294 21.05 53.42 5.41
N SER A 295 20.45 52.85 6.46
CA SER A 295 20.49 53.47 7.79
C SER A 295 20.26 52.47 8.92
N VAL A 296 20.89 52.76 10.06
CA VAL A 296 20.69 52.06 11.33
C VAL A 296 20.20 53.09 12.32
N ILE A 297 18.96 52.93 12.79
CA ILE A 297 18.27 53.94 13.61
C ILE A 297 17.66 53.30 14.86
N PRO A 298 17.41 54.10 15.92
CA PRO A 298 16.61 53.65 17.04
C PRO A 298 15.23 53.13 16.61
N GLY A 299 14.73 52.15 17.34
CA GLY A 299 13.36 51.68 17.14
C GLY A 299 12.31 52.66 17.67
N LEU A 300 11.08 52.16 17.73
CA LEU A 300 9.92 52.92 18.21
C LEU A 300 9.44 52.33 19.53
N GLN A 301 8.81 53.16 20.36
CA GLN A 301 8.11 52.71 21.56
C GLN A 301 6.85 51.91 21.16
N SER A 302 6.11 51.44 22.15
CA SER A 302 4.90 50.64 21.96
C SER A 302 3.77 51.36 21.22
N ASP A 303 3.84 52.69 21.08
CA ASP A 303 2.89 53.48 20.31
C ASP A 303 3.20 53.50 18.80
N GLU A 304 4.31 52.89 18.37
CA GLU A 304 4.79 52.86 16.99
C GLU A 304 4.98 54.24 16.34
N ILE A 305 5.12 55.29 17.15
CA ILE A 305 5.28 56.68 16.68
C ILE A 305 6.48 57.33 17.36
N THR A 306 6.60 57.20 18.67
CA THR A 306 7.69 57.84 19.43
C THR A 306 8.97 57.02 19.33
N THR A 307 10.11 57.70 19.25
CA THR A 307 11.41 57.03 19.20
C THR A 307 11.71 56.37 20.54
N GLU A 308 12.20 55.12 20.50
CA GLU A 308 12.62 54.42 21.70
C GLU A 308 13.84 55.09 22.32
N VAL A 309 13.87 55.17 23.65
CA VAL A 309 14.99 55.77 24.38
C VAL A 309 16.08 54.71 24.54
N VAL A 310 17.10 54.78 23.69
CA VAL A 310 18.23 53.86 23.67
C VAL A 310 19.57 54.58 23.53
N THR A 311 20.63 53.90 23.96
CA THR A 311 22.02 54.39 23.90
C THR A 311 22.90 53.41 23.14
N LEU A 312 23.97 53.91 22.51
CA LEU A 312 25.03 53.09 21.95
C LEU A 312 26.05 52.76 23.05
N GLY A 313 25.85 51.62 23.72
CA GLY A 313 26.57 51.25 24.94
C GLY A 313 25.92 51.81 26.21
N SER A 314 26.60 51.67 27.35
CA SER A 314 26.15 52.15 28.67
C SER A 314 27.27 52.87 29.41
N THR A 315 27.00 53.38 30.62
CA THR A 315 28.01 54.01 31.49
C THR A 315 29.14 53.06 31.88
N ASP A 316 28.81 51.77 32.02
CA ASP A 316 29.73 50.71 32.48
C ASP A 316 30.33 49.91 31.32
N HIS A 317 29.65 49.85 30.18
CA HIS A 317 30.07 49.10 28.99
C HIS A 317 30.00 49.97 27.74
N LYS A 318 31.13 50.59 27.39
CA LYS A 318 31.26 51.52 26.26
C LYS A 318 31.98 50.84 25.10
N PHE A 319 31.64 51.24 23.86
CA PHE A 319 32.44 50.89 22.70
C PHE A 319 33.80 51.58 22.77
N ASN A 320 34.88 50.84 22.51
CA ASN A 320 36.24 51.38 22.52
C ASN A 320 36.42 52.52 21.52
N ASN A 321 35.85 52.36 20.32
CA ASN A 321 35.87 53.36 19.25
C ASN A 321 34.53 53.34 18.50
N VAL A 322 34.10 54.51 18.04
CA VAL A 322 33.00 54.65 17.07
C VAL A 322 33.58 55.38 15.87
N TYR A 323 33.60 54.72 14.71
CA TYR A 323 34.10 55.28 13.47
C TYR A 323 32.92 55.76 12.62
N ALA A 324 32.94 57.04 12.24
CA ALA A 324 31.97 57.65 11.36
C ALA A 324 32.65 58.83 10.63
N ASP A 325 32.23 59.13 9.41
CA ASP A 325 32.72 60.30 8.68
C ASP A 325 32.31 61.60 9.40
N ASN A 326 31.07 61.64 9.91
CA ASN A 326 30.52 62.78 10.64
C ASN A 326 29.84 62.31 11.94
N PHE A 327 30.09 63.02 13.04
CA PHE A 327 29.32 62.91 14.27
C PHE A 327 28.42 64.14 14.41
N THR A 328 27.11 63.97 14.26
CA THR A 328 26.13 65.05 14.34
C THR A 328 25.33 64.93 15.63
N GLY A 329 25.50 65.88 16.55
CA GLY A 329 24.78 65.92 17.81
C GLY A 329 25.53 66.67 18.90
N LEU A 330 25.00 66.63 20.12
CA LEU A 330 25.67 67.17 21.30
C LEU A 330 26.67 66.16 21.83
N ALA A 331 27.94 66.55 21.93
CA ALA A 331 28.96 65.79 22.64
C ALA A 331 29.05 66.28 24.08
N GLU A 332 28.56 65.50 25.04
CA GLU A 332 28.61 65.88 26.46
C GLU A 332 30.04 65.83 27.02
N LYS A 333 30.87 64.90 26.52
CA LYS A 333 32.28 64.73 26.93
C LYS A 333 33.15 64.42 25.73
N ALA A 334 34.22 65.19 25.53
CA ALA A 334 35.25 64.93 24.54
C ALA A 334 36.63 65.24 25.14
N THR A 335 37.59 64.33 24.98
CA THR A 335 38.97 64.52 25.48
C THR A 335 39.75 65.54 24.65
N ALA A 336 39.56 65.56 23.33
CA ALA A 336 40.14 66.52 22.41
C ALA A 336 39.34 66.57 21.09
N LEU A 337 39.46 67.68 20.35
CA LEU A 337 39.02 67.77 18.96
C LEU A 337 40.24 67.73 18.04
N VAL A 338 40.16 67.01 16.92
CA VAL A 338 41.26 66.95 15.96
C VAL A 338 41.10 68.04 14.92
N VAL A 339 42.07 68.95 14.82
CA VAL A 339 42.10 70.01 13.80
C VAL A 339 43.37 69.86 12.98
N SER A 340 43.23 69.56 11.69
CA SER A 340 44.35 69.30 10.75
C SER A 340 45.34 68.25 11.28
N GLY A 341 44.83 67.14 11.82
CA GLY A 341 45.63 66.03 12.36
C GLY A 341 46.25 66.28 13.74
N THR A 342 45.99 67.43 14.37
CA THR A 342 46.48 67.74 15.73
C THR A 342 45.33 67.69 16.73
N ASN A 343 45.50 66.93 17.82
CA ASN A 343 44.56 66.94 18.94
C ASN A 343 44.63 68.29 19.67
N ARG A 344 43.48 68.94 19.81
CA ARG A 344 43.29 70.20 20.52
C ARG A 344 42.39 69.93 21.72
N THR A 345 42.93 70.05 22.93
CA THR A 345 42.15 69.91 24.18
C THR A 345 41.41 71.20 24.50
N GLY A 346 40.31 71.11 25.24
CA GLY A 346 39.63 72.29 25.76
C GLY A 346 40.53 73.06 26.74
N SER A 347 40.50 74.40 26.67
CA SER A 347 41.20 75.30 27.62
C SER A 347 40.40 76.59 27.79
N GLU A 348 40.34 77.08 29.03
CA GLU A 348 39.87 78.44 29.36
C GLU A 348 40.99 79.48 29.21
N THR A 349 42.25 79.05 29.16
CA THR A 349 43.41 79.95 28.97
C THR A 349 43.75 80.17 27.49
N SER A 350 44.32 81.33 27.16
CA SER A 350 44.77 81.70 25.80
C SER A 350 46.10 81.03 25.42
N SER A 351 46.09 79.71 25.26
CA SER A 351 47.26 78.93 24.81
C SER A 351 47.15 78.53 23.33
N SER A 352 48.26 78.64 22.58
CA SER A 352 48.32 78.05 21.25
C SER A 352 48.33 76.52 21.37
N GLY A 353 47.43 75.83 20.68
CA GLY A 353 47.31 74.37 20.84
C GLY A 353 45.95 73.88 21.32
N THR A 354 45.07 74.77 21.77
CA THR A 354 43.82 74.39 22.45
C THR A 354 42.56 74.84 21.72
N VAL A 355 41.42 74.24 22.06
CA VAL A 355 40.09 74.72 21.72
C VAL A 355 39.63 75.63 22.87
N ALA A 356 39.19 76.85 22.56
CA ALA A 356 38.65 77.75 23.56
C ALA A 356 37.32 77.20 24.10
N VAL A 357 37.25 76.97 25.41
CA VAL A 357 36.00 76.66 26.11
C VAL A 357 35.45 77.99 26.61
N ARG A 358 34.29 78.42 26.11
CA ARG A 358 33.66 79.67 26.56
C ARG A 358 32.83 79.40 27.81
N THR A 359 33.02 80.23 28.82
CA THR A 359 32.20 80.24 30.04
C THR A 359 31.01 81.20 29.84
N SER A 360 29.99 81.13 30.69
CA SER A 360 28.76 81.95 30.56
C SER A 360 28.93 83.41 30.96
N VAL A 361 30.18 83.88 31.15
CA VAL A 361 30.52 85.23 31.61
C VAL A 361 31.78 85.68 30.87
N GLU A 362 31.91 86.97 30.55
CA GLU A 362 33.16 87.50 29.99
C GLU A 362 34.32 87.27 30.97
N GLU A 363 35.29 86.45 30.58
CA GLU A 363 36.52 86.25 31.33
C GLU A 363 37.68 87.00 30.67
N VAL A 364 38.43 87.74 31.49
CA VAL A 364 39.66 88.41 31.09
C VAL A 364 40.83 87.62 31.63
N ILE A 365 41.57 86.96 30.74
CA ILE A 365 42.77 86.20 31.08
C ILE A 365 43.96 86.84 30.35
N ASN A 366 44.98 87.25 31.11
CA ASN A 366 46.19 87.90 30.59
C ASN A 366 45.91 89.11 29.67
N SER A 367 44.96 89.96 30.06
CA SER A 367 44.57 91.18 29.33
C SER A 367 43.92 90.96 27.95
N GLN A 368 43.53 89.73 27.61
CA GLN A 368 42.63 89.45 26.50
C GLN A 368 41.22 89.15 27.02
N THR A 369 40.24 89.89 26.53
CA THR A 369 38.82 89.60 26.74
C THR A 369 38.40 88.48 25.80
N ILE A 370 37.90 87.37 26.35
CA ILE A 370 37.24 86.34 25.54
C ILE A 370 35.76 86.74 25.47
N PRO A 371 35.26 87.27 24.34
CA PRO A 371 33.86 87.68 24.23
C PRO A 371 32.96 86.44 24.29
N VAL A 372 31.72 86.64 24.77
CA VAL A 372 30.64 85.64 24.78
C VAL A 372 30.50 84.95 23.44
#